data_AF-A0A158GIE3-F1
#
_entry.id   AF-A0A158GIE3-F1
#
_cell.length_a   1.000
_cell.length_b   1.000
_cell.length_c   1.000
_cell.angle_alpha   90.00
_cell.angle_beta   90.00
_cell.angle_gamma   90.00
#
_symmetry.space_group_name_H-M   'P 1'
#
loop_
_entity.id
_entity.type
_entity.pdbx_description
1 polymer ?
#
loop_
_entity_poly.entity_id
_entity_poly.type
_entity_poly.pdbx_seq_one_letter_code
_entity_poly.pdbx_strand_id
1 'polypeptide(L)'
;MNLAELGEIFKRARIEANLTQEEVAQRSGVQRARISLFETGALAELGAVKMLSLFNAVGLEMFVRPAGHRRTLDDVLSEPDEDRAPISRKRVRLGASQRLMKSGIGKASE
;
A
#
# COMPACT_ATOMS: atom_id res chain seq x y z
N MET A 1 4.04 -10.73 3.21
CA MET A 1 4.63 -10.11 2.02
C MET A 1 5.97 -10.77 1.73
N ASN A 2 5.99 -11.68 0.76
CA ASN A 2 7.17 -12.33 0.21
C ASN A 2 7.42 -11.83 -1.24
N LEU A 3 8.50 -12.29 -1.88
CA LEU A 3 8.88 -11.82 -3.22
C LEU A 3 7.87 -12.21 -4.32
N ALA A 4 7.22 -13.37 -4.21
CA ALA A 4 6.19 -13.79 -5.16
C ALA A 4 4.93 -12.91 -5.06
N GLU A 5 4.50 -12.57 -3.84
CA GLU A 5 3.39 -11.64 -3.60
C GLU A 5 3.70 -10.25 -4.17
N LEU A 6 4.95 -9.77 -4.06
CA LEU A 6 5.40 -8.53 -4.69
C LEU A 6 5.36 -8.61 -6.22
N GLY A 7 5.73 -9.75 -6.80
CA GLY A 7 5.69 -9.99 -8.24
C GLY A 7 4.28 -9.90 -8.82
N GLU A 8 3.29 -10.45 -8.12
CA GLU A 8 1.88 -10.35 -8.51
C GLU A 8 1.32 -8.92 -8.39
N ILE A 9 1.68 -8.19 -7.32
CA ILE A 9 1.31 -6.77 -7.18
C ILE A 9 1.88 -5.95 -8.33
N PHE A 10 3.17 -6.14 -8.62
CA PHE A 10 3.86 -5.48 -9.71
C PHE A 10 3.24 -5.80 -11.08
N LYS A 11 2.89 -7.07 -11.33
CA LYS A 11 2.24 -7.50 -12.57
C LYS A 11 0.91 -6.79 -12.80
N ARG A 12 0.09 -6.64 -11.75
CA ARG A 12 -1.18 -5.90 -11.84
C ARG A 12 -0.95 -4.44 -12.19
N ALA A 13 -0.07 -3.76 -11.46
CA ALA A 13 0.28 -2.36 -11.74
C ALA A 13 0.81 -2.16 -13.18
N ARG A 14 1.63 -3.10 -13.68
CA ARG A 14 2.11 -3.06 -15.07
C ARG A 14 0.95 -3.11 -16.08
N ILE A 15 0.00 -4.02 -15.86
CA ILE A 15 -1.16 -4.20 -16.75
C ILE A 15 -2.08 -2.98 -16.70
N GLU A 16 -2.34 -2.43 -15.51
CA GLU A 16 -3.12 -1.20 -15.31
C GLU A 16 -2.47 0.00 -16.01
N ALA A 17 -1.14 0.07 -15.99
CA ALA A 17 -0.35 1.07 -16.72
C ALA A 17 -0.28 0.82 -18.25
N ASN A 18 -0.91 -0.24 -18.78
CA ASN A 18 -0.86 -0.66 -20.18
C ASN A 18 0.56 -0.86 -20.74
N LEU A 19 1.50 -1.34 -19.91
CA LEU A 19 2.87 -1.57 -20.32
C LEU A 19 3.12 -3.05 -20.61
N THR A 20 3.86 -3.35 -21.66
CA THR A 20 4.45 -4.66 -21.89
C THR A 20 5.64 -4.90 -20.96
N GLN A 21 6.02 -6.16 -20.77
CA GLN A 21 7.25 -6.49 -20.03
C GLN A 21 8.51 -5.91 -20.69
N GLU A 22 8.49 -5.73 -22.02
CA GLU A 22 9.62 -5.16 -22.77
C GLU A 22 9.75 -3.64 -22.51
N GLU A 23 8.64 -2.90 -22.49
CA GLU A 23 8.65 -1.49 -22.15
C GLU A 23 9.13 -1.26 -20.70
N VAL A 24 8.72 -2.11 -19.76
CA VAL A 24 9.24 -2.03 -18.39
C VAL A 24 10.73 -2.39 -18.33
N ALA A 25 11.19 -3.35 -19.15
CA ALA A 25 12.61 -3.67 -19.24
C ALA A 25 13.45 -2.45 -19.66
N GLN A 26 12.98 -1.72 -20.68
CA GLN A 26 13.61 -0.50 -21.17
C GLN A 26 13.62 0.61 -20.11
N ARG A 27 12.51 0.81 -19.39
CA ARG A 27 12.39 1.83 -18.33
C ARG A 27 13.22 1.54 -17.09
N SER A 28 13.28 0.27 -16.67
CA SER A 28 13.89 -0.14 -15.40
C SER A 28 15.35 -0.60 -15.53
N GLY A 29 15.83 -0.85 -16.75
CA GLY A 29 17.13 -1.47 -16.98
C GLY A 29 17.22 -2.90 -16.41
N VAL A 30 16.09 -3.58 -16.26
CA VAL A 30 15.99 -4.99 -15.87
C VAL A 30 15.67 -5.83 -17.10
N GLN A 31 16.38 -6.93 -17.31
CA GLN A 31 16.11 -7.82 -18.44
C GLN A 31 14.66 -8.34 -18.40
N ARG A 32 13.98 -8.31 -19.56
CA ARG A 32 12.60 -8.82 -19.73
C ARG A 32 12.39 -10.22 -19.15
N ALA A 33 13.36 -11.13 -19.33
CA ALA A 33 13.30 -12.49 -18.78
C ALA A 33 13.23 -12.50 -17.25
N ARG A 34 13.97 -11.62 -16.57
CA ARG A 34 13.90 -11.48 -15.10
C ARG A 34 12.57 -10.90 -14.66
N ILE A 35 11.98 -9.97 -15.43
CA ILE A 35 10.64 -9.45 -15.18
C ILE A 35 9.61 -10.57 -15.26
N SER A 36 9.69 -11.42 -16.29
CA SER A 36 8.82 -12.59 -16.41
C SER A 36 8.94 -13.55 -15.22
N LEU A 37 10.15 -13.84 -14.75
CA LEU A 37 10.37 -14.68 -13.58
C LEU A 37 9.85 -14.02 -12.29
N PHE A 38 9.98 -12.70 -12.17
CA PHE A 38 9.45 -11.94 -11.04
C PHE A 38 7.91 -11.98 -11.02
N GLU A 39 7.26 -11.68 -12.15
CA GLU A 39 5.80 -11.72 -12.32
C GLU A 39 5.17 -13.11 -12.19
N THR A 40 5.97 -14.18 -12.19
CA THR A 40 5.52 -15.57 -12.01
C THR A 40 5.93 -16.16 -10.67
N GLY A 41 6.62 -15.40 -9.82
CA GLY A 41 7.11 -15.87 -8.52
C GLY A 41 8.26 -16.88 -8.61
N ALA A 42 8.86 -17.08 -9.78
CA ALA A 42 9.96 -18.02 -10.01
C ALA A 42 11.34 -17.43 -9.68
N LEU A 43 11.40 -16.14 -9.36
CA LEU A 43 12.64 -15.46 -8.99
C LEU A 43 13.00 -15.76 -7.53
N ALA A 44 14.19 -16.33 -7.29
CA ALA A 44 14.65 -16.60 -5.92
C ALA A 44 15.05 -15.33 -5.16
N GLU A 45 15.63 -14.35 -5.86
CA GLU A 45 16.11 -13.10 -5.29
C GLU A 45 16.03 -11.91 -6.26
N LEU A 46 15.85 -10.72 -5.69
CA LEU A 46 15.90 -9.45 -6.40
C LEU A 46 16.56 -8.39 -5.53
N GLY A 47 17.64 -7.78 -6.03
CA GLY A 47 18.30 -6.68 -5.33
C GLY A 47 17.37 -5.47 -5.17
N ALA A 48 17.43 -4.81 -4.01
CA ALA A 48 16.54 -3.70 -3.66
C ALA A 48 16.54 -2.57 -4.71
N VAL A 49 17.70 -2.19 -5.25
CA VAL A 49 17.80 -1.16 -6.30
C VAL A 49 16.99 -1.54 -7.54
N LYS A 50 17.08 -2.79 -7.98
CA LYS A 50 16.34 -3.29 -9.15
C LYS A 50 14.84 -3.38 -8.86
N MET A 51 14.46 -3.73 -7.63
CA MET A 51 13.06 -3.71 -7.19
C MET A 51 12.47 -2.29 -7.21
N LEU A 52 13.21 -1.30 -6.68
CA LEU A 52 12.83 0.11 -6.74
C LEU A 52 12.68 0.61 -8.18
N SER A 53 13.63 0.28 -9.07
CA SER A 53 13.55 0.65 -10.48
C SER A 53 12.34 0.03 -11.19
N LEU A 54 11.98 -1.22 -10.87
CA LEU A 54 10.79 -1.86 -11.41
C LEU A 54 9.51 -1.18 -10.93
N PHE A 55 9.40 -0.92 -9.63
CA PHE A 55 8.20 -0.29 -9.06
C PHE A 55 7.99 1.11 -9.64
N ASN A 56 9.05 1.91 -9.71
CA ASN A 56 8.99 3.23 -10.33
C ASN A 56 8.55 3.17 -11.80
N ALA A 57 9.01 2.16 -12.55
CA ALA A 57 8.66 2.01 -13.97
C ALA A 57 7.17 1.73 -14.22
N VAL A 58 6.42 1.27 -13.20
CA VAL A 58 4.98 0.99 -13.25
C VAL A 58 4.16 1.94 -12.37
N GLY A 59 4.76 3.02 -11.86
CA GLY A 59 4.06 4.01 -11.04
C GLY A 59 3.83 3.60 -9.58
N LEU A 60 4.58 2.62 -9.08
CA LEU A 60 4.57 2.21 -7.68
C LEU A 60 5.74 2.83 -6.90
N GLU A 61 5.51 3.10 -5.62
CA GLU A 61 6.53 3.60 -4.69
C GLU A 61 6.71 2.65 -3.50
N MET A 62 7.91 2.62 -2.94
CA MET A 62 8.22 1.87 -1.71
C MET A 62 8.70 2.83 -0.64
N PHE A 63 8.12 2.73 0.56
CA PHE A 63 8.48 3.55 1.71
C PHE A 63 9.07 2.70 2.83
N VAL A 64 10.12 3.22 3.48
CA VAL A 64 10.67 2.65 4.69
C VAL A 64 10.04 3.34 5.89
N ARG A 65 9.52 2.56 6.85
CA ARG A 65 8.87 3.07 8.06
C ARG A 65 9.29 2.25 9.29
N PRO A 66 9.26 2.83 10.50
CA PRO A 66 9.50 2.08 11.73
C PRO A 66 8.56 0.87 11.86
N ALA A 67 9.08 -0.24 12.37
CA ALA A 67 8.29 -1.43 12.62
C ALA A 67 7.15 -1.13 13.62
N GLY A 68 5.97 -1.69 13.38
CA GLY A 68 4.78 -1.46 14.22
C GLY A 68 4.03 -0.15 13.93
N HIS A 69 4.48 0.63 12.93
CA HIS A 69 3.73 1.79 12.46
C HIS A 69 2.35 1.37 11.92
N ARG A 70 1.29 1.83 12.57
CA ARG A 70 -0.08 1.69 12.08
C ARG A 70 -0.37 2.85 11.13
N ARG A 71 -1.17 2.57 10.10
CA ARG A 71 -1.68 3.59 9.18
C ARG A 71 -2.24 4.77 9.97
N THR A 72 -1.72 5.95 9.69
CA THR A 72 -2.17 7.21 10.30
C THR A 72 -3.29 7.84 9.48
N LEU A 73 -3.95 8.86 10.03
CA LEU A 73 -4.92 9.65 9.27
C LEU A 73 -4.24 10.38 8.10
N ASP A 74 -3.03 10.89 8.33
CA ASP A 74 -2.24 11.59 7.31
C ASP A 74 -1.91 10.68 6.12
N ASP A 75 -1.60 9.40 6.37
CA ASP A 75 -1.38 8.41 5.31
C ASP A 75 -2.62 8.25 4.40
N VAL A 76 -3.82 8.33 4.97
CA VAL A 76 -5.07 8.25 4.21
C VAL A 76 -5.30 9.52 3.40
N LEU A 77 -4.91 10.68 3.94
CA LEU A 77 -5.09 11.97 3.28
C LEU A 77 -4.08 12.19 2.15
N SER A 78 -2.93 11.52 2.19
CA SER A 78 -1.88 11.62 1.16
C SER A 78 -2.07 10.71 -0.05
N GLU A 79 -3.06 9.81 -0.03
CA GLU A 79 -3.33 8.93 -1.18
C GLU A 79 -4.12 9.67 -2.27
N PRO A 80 -3.75 9.55 -3.56
CA PRO A 80 -4.47 10.19 -4.65
C PRO A 80 -5.90 9.63 -4.76
N ASP A 81 -6.87 10.53 -4.94
CA ASP A 81 -8.33 10.28 -4.87
C ASP A 81 -8.92 9.40 -6.01
N GLU A 82 -8.10 8.69 -6.81
CA GLU A 82 -8.56 8.10 -8.09
C GLU A 82 -9.55 6.93 -7.95
N ASP A 83 -9.59 6.23 -6.80
CA ASP A 83 -10.43 5.03 -6.59
C ASP A 83 -11.54 5.19 -5.54
N ARG A 84 -11.91 6.42 -5.16
CA ARG A 84 -12.86 6.64 -4.06
C ARG A 84 -14.31 6.34 -4.44
N ALA A 85 -14.71 5.07 -4.37
CA ALA A 85 -16.11 4.71 -4.18
C ALA A 85 -16.63 5.41 -2.90
N PRO A 86 -17.88 5.95 -2.88
CA PRO A 86 -18.36 6.74 -1.77
C PRO A 86 -18.39 5.91 -0.48
N ILE A 87 -17.60 6.37 0.50
CA ILE A 87 -17.51 5.74 1.82
C ILE A 87 -18.87 5.84 2.49
N SER A 88 -19.59 4.73 2.64
CA SER A 88 -20.80 4.68 3.48
C SER A 88 -20.37 4.90 4.93
N ARG A 89 -20.60 6.12 5.43
CA ARG A 89 -20.27 6.52 6.80
C ARG A 89 -21.02 5.64 7.79
N LYS A 90 -20.37 4.62 8.35
CA LYS A 90 -20.94 3.83 9.45
C LYS A 90 -20.79 4.61 10.75
N ARG A 91 -21.89 5.20 11.20
CA ARG A 91 -21.96 5.96 12.46
C ARG A 91 -21.65 5.02 13.63
N VAL A 92 -20.49 5.18 14.25
CA VAL A 92 -20.15 4.43 15.48
C VAL A 92 -21.00 5.01 16.60
N ARG A 93 -22.08 4.31 16.99
CA ARG A 93 -22.77 4.64 18.25
C ARG A 93 -21.83 4.25 19.39
N LEU A 94 -21.39 5.23 20.16
CA LEU A 94 -20.76 5.00 21.45
C LEU A 94 -21.71 4.14 22.30
N GLY A 95 -21.31 2.91 22.61
CA GLY A 95 -22.11 1.98 23.41
C GLY A 95 -22.45 2.60 24.76
N ALA A 96 -23.62 2.26 25.32
CA ALA A 96 -24.14 2.87 26.55
C ALA A 96 -23.14 2.88 27.72
N SER A 97 -22.26 1.86 27.82
CA SER A 97 -21.21 1.79 28.85
C SER A 97 -20.18 2.91 28.78
N GLN A 98 -19.88 3.47 27.60
CA GLN A 98 -18.94 4.58 27.47
C GLN A 98 -19.57 5.95 27.76
N ARG A 99 -20.92 6.07 27.72
CA ARG A 99 -21.63 7.29 28.11
C ARG A 99 -21.68 7.48 29.62
N LEU A 100 -21.81 6.40 30.40
CA LEU A 100 -21.85 6.48 31.86
C LEU A 100 -20.52 6.99 32.43
N MET A 101 -19.38 6.56 31.88
CA MET A 101 -18.05 6.98 32.37
C MET A 101 -17.75 8.48 32.18
N LYS A 102 -18.33 9.13 31.17
CA LYS A 102 -18.17 10.59 30.97
C LYS A 102 -19.08 11.41 31.88
N SER A 103 -20.19 10.85 32.38
CA SER A 103 -21.15 11.57 33.22
C SER A 103 -20.73 11.71 34.69
N GLY A 104 -19.70 10.95 35.13
CA GLY A 104 -19.29 10.91 36.53
C GLY A 104 -18.14 11.85 36.95
N ILE A 105 -17.56 12.64 36.04
CA ILE A 105 -16.32 13.42 36.32
C ILE A 105 -16.62 14.88 36.71
N GLY A 106 -17.86 15.27 36.97
CA GLY A 106 -18.16 16.67 37.28
C GLY A 106 -19.25 16.86 38.33
N LYS A 107 -18.90 16.73 39.61
CA LYS A 107 -19.36 17.57 40.73
C LYS A 107 -18.52 17.29 41.99
N ALA A 108 -17.44 18.03 42.15
CA ALA A 108 -16.80 18.28 43.43
C ALA A 108 -16.39 19.75 43.44
N SER A 109 -17.21 20.61 44.05
CA SER A 109 -16.90 21.97 44.51
C SER A 109 -18.14 22.51 45.22
N GLU A 110 -18.18 22.33 46.53
CA GLU A 110 -18.47 23.39 47.50
C GLU A 110 -17.86 23.01 48.85
#